data_AF-A7EJQ6-F1
#
_entry.id   AF-A7EJQ6-F1
#
_cell.length_a   1.000
_cell.length_b   1.000
_cell.length_c   1.000
_cell.angle_alpha   90.00
_cell.angle_beta   90.00
_cell.angle_gamma   90.00
#
_symmetry.space_group_name_H-M   'P 1'
#
loop_
_entity.id
_entity.type
_entity.pdbx_description
1 polymer ?
#
loop_
_entity_poly.entity_id
_entity_poly.type
_entity_poly.pdbx_seq_one_letter_code
_entity_poly.pdbx_strand_id
1 'polypeptide(L)'
;MFWCGTLTLTIDLTPTPLQTLTKMKILASILPSYTPYTHIIKLAIRTSAYRCLSTIEYKQHVSDFQLLISQINKFEKVQELHMTLVIGKWAHYFSQLRFCAGLYGLRRMKWSLAYRVEGVEEVGLQEIEPECCFMRWLVRVYWREIVGNGGLERIVE
;
A
#
# COMPACT_ATOMS: atom_id res chain seq x y z
N MET A 1 -27.20 -9.97 -17.10
CA MET A 1 -27.10 -9.10 -15.91
C MET A 1 -25.62 -8.82 -15.66
N PHE A 2 -25.19 -7.57 -15.67
CA PHE A 2 -23.80 -7.19 -15.39
C PHE A 2 -23.69 -6.72 -13.96
N TRP A 3 -22.64 -7.14 -13.26
CA TRP A 3 -22.33 -6.72 -11.90
C TRP A 3 -20.85 -6.38 -11.82
N CYS A 4 -20.52 -5.40 -10.97
CA CYS A 4 -19.15 -4.98 -10.70
C CYS A 4 -18.89 -5.22 -9.21
N GLY A 5 -17.89 -6.04 -8.91
CA GLY A 5 -17.49 -6.32 -7.53
C GLY A 5 -16.30 -5.48 -7.11
N THR A 6 -16.38 -4.92 -5.90
CA THR A 6 -15.30 -4.13 -5.29
C THR A 6 -14.71 -4.91 -4.12
N LEU A 7 -13.41 -5.14 -4.13
CA LEU A 7 -12.67 -5.68 -2.98
C LEU A 7 -12.08 -4.52 -2.20
N THR A 8 -12.45 -4.41 -0.93
CA THR A 8 -11.88 -3.40 -0.01
C THR A 8 -10.93 -4.08 0.96
N LEU A 9 -9.68 -3.61 0.99
CA LEU A 9 -8.64 -4.05 1.90
C LEU A 9 -8.28 -2.89 2.81
N THR A 10 -8.33 -3.09 4.12
CA THR A 10 -7.85 -2.11 5.11
C THR A 10 -6.74 -2.74 5.92
N ILE A 11 -5.57 -2.11 5.90
CA ILE A 11 -4.37 -2.58 6.58
C ILE A 11 -4.02 -1.56 7.65
N ASP A 12 -3.95 -2.01 8.89
CA ASP A 12 -3.57 -1.19 10.02
C ASP A 12 -2.13 -1.49 10.42
N LEU A 13 -1.23 -0.52 10.23
CA LEU A 13 0.16 -0.62 10.69
C LEU A 13 0.31 -0.20 12.16
N THR A 14 -0.77 0.26 12.77
CA THR A 14 -0.89 0.60 14.20
C THR A 14 -2.09 -0.11 14.82
N PRO A 15 -2.03 -1.45 14.89
CA PRO A 15 -3.13 -2.21 15.43
C PRO A 15 -3.41 -1.78 16.88
N THR A 16 -4.67 -1.47 17.13
CA THR A 16 -5.22 -1.26 18.47
C THR A 16 -5.09 -2.54 19.31
N PRO A 17 -5.11 -2.45 20.65
CA PRO A 17 -5.08 -3.64 21.52
C PRO A 17 -6.22 -4.64 21.26
N LEU A 18 -7.29 -4.21 20.60
CA LEU A 18 -8.45 -5.04 20.25
C LEU A 18 -8.26 -5.80 18.93
N GLN A 19 -7.23 -5.49 18.14
CA GLN A 19 -6.97 -6.14 16.86
C GLN A 19 -6.01 -7.31 17.02
N THR A 20 -6.42 -8.48 16.53
CA THR A 20 -5.55 -9.64 16.41
C THR A 20 -4.56 -9.44 15.27
N LEU A 21 -3.27 -9.55 15.58
CA LEU A 21 -2.21 -9.43 14.58
C LEU A 21 -2.21 -10.63 13.64
N THR A 22 -2.03 -10.36 12.35
CA THR A 22 -1.86 -11.39 11.33
C THR A 22 -0.67 -11.04 10.43
N LYS A 23 -0.04 -12.07 9.85
CA LYS A 23 1.06 -11.87 8.91
C LYS A 23 0.51 -11.53 7.53
N MET A 24 1.15 -10.59 6.82
CA MET A 24 0.76 -10.23 5.45
C MET A 24 0.71 -11.45 4.51
N LYS A 25 1.60 -12.44 4.74
CA LYS A 25 1.60 -13.70 3.99
C LYS A 25 0.26 -14.45 4.03
N ILE A 26 -0.47 -14.37 5.15
CA ILE A 26 -1.78 -15.00 5.30
C ILE A 26 -2.79 -14.27 4.42
N LEU A 27 -2.83 -12.93 4.47
CA LEU A 27 -3.66 -12.14 3.55
C LEU A 27 -3.33 -12.44 2.08
N ALA A 28 -2.04 -12.47 1.74
CA ALA A 28 -1.57 -12.79 0.39
C ALA A 28 -2.02 -14.18 -0.09
N SER A 29 -2.12 -15.17 0.80
CA SER A 29 -2.60 -16.51 0.43
C SER A 29 -4.09 -16.58 0.14
N ILE A 30 -4.91 -15.71 0.74
CA ILE A 30 -6.37 -15.73 0.54
C ILE A 30 -6.83 -14.81 -0.59
N LEU A 31 -6.04 -13.79 -0.95
CA LEU A 31 -6.40 -12.82 -1.99
C LEU A 31 -6.79 -13.44 -3.33
N PRO A 32 -6.08 -14.45 -3.87
CA PRO A 32 -6.43 -15.05 -5.15
C PRO A 32 -7.87 -15.61 -5.21
N SER A 33 -8.45 -16.02 -4.07
CA SER A 33 -9.83 -16.53 -4.01
C SER A 33 -10.88 -15.45 -4.33
N TYR A 34 -10.52 -14.17 -4.22
CA TYR A 34 -11.40 -13.04 -4.51
C TYR A 34 -11.29 -12.55 -5.96
N THR A 35 -10.27 -12.99 -6.72
CA THR A 35 -10.04 -12.60 -8.11
C THR A 35 -11.28 -12.74 -9.01
N PRO A 36 -12.06 -13.84 -8.97
CA PRO A 36 -13.21 -14.00 -9.86
C PRO A 36 -14.30 -12.94 -9.65
N TYR A 37 -14.33 -12.34 -8.46
CA TYR A 37 -15.38 -11.42 -8.02
C TYR A 37 -14.96 -9.96 -8.01
N THR A 38 -13.72 -9.66 -8.37
CA THR A 38 -13.17 -8.31 -8.16
C THR A 38 -12.91 -7.62 -9.49
N HIS A 39 -13.41 -6.41 -9.62
CA HIS A 39 -13.22 -5.53 -10.77
C HIS A 39 -12.51 -4.23 -10.36
N ILE A 40 -12.72 -3.79 -9.12
CA ILE A 40 -12.07 -2.61 -8.51
C ILE A 40 -11.47 -3.03 -7.16
N ILE A 41 -10.26 -2.56 -6.87
CA ILE A 41 -9.63 -2.72 -5.56
C ILE A 41 -9.58 -1.36 -4.87
N LYS A 42 -10.04 -1.31 -3.62
CA LYS A 42 -9.84 -0.18 -2.71
C LYS A 42 -8.91 -0.60 -1.59
N LEU A 43 -7.75 0.04 -1.47
CA LEU A 43 -6.74 -0.27 -0.48
C LEU A 43 -6.55 0.91 0.48
N ALA A 44 -6.94 0.75 1.73
CA ALA A 44 -6.69 1.73 2.78
C ALA A 44 -5.54 1.26 3.68
N ILE A 45 -4.56 2.13 3.92
CA ILE A 45 -3.48 1.86 4.88
C ILE A 45 -3.53 2.92 5.98
N ARG A 46 -3.75 2.47 7.22
CA ARG A 46 -3.61 3.29 8.41
C ARG A 46 -2.18 3.23 8.90
N THR A 47 -1.55 4.40 9.01
CA THR A 47 -0.15 4.56 9.38
C THR A 47 -0.02 5.16 10.78
N SER A 48 1.08 4.85 11.47
CA SER A 48 1.36 5.45 12.78
C SER A 48 1.72 6.92 12.64
N ALA A 49 1.11 7.78 13.45
CA ALA A 49 1.51 9.18 13.52
C ALA A 49 2.83 9.40 14.27
N TYR A 50 3.24 8.43 15.11
CA TYR A 50 4.12 8.71 16.25
C TYR A 50 5.43 7.93 16.28
N ARG A 51 5.63 6.91 15.43
CA ARG A 51 6.81 6.05 15.53
C ARG A 51 7.60 5.99 14.23
N CYS A 52 8.84 6.47 14.24
CA CYS A 52 9.81 6.12 13.20
C CYS A 52 10.01 4.59 13.20
N LEU A 53 9.75 3.96 12.05
CA LEU A 53 10.02 2.54 11.86
C LEU A 53 11.53 2.30 11.96
N SER A 54 11.92 1.22 12.65
CA SER A 54 13.29 0.73 12.53
C SER A 54 13.57 0.29 11.09
N THR A 55 14.85 0.25 10.70
CA THR A 55 15.25 -0.23 9.36
C THR A 55 14.70 -1.64 9.05
N ILE A 56 14.61 -2.51 10.06
CA ILE A 56 14.09 -3.87 9.92
C ILE A 56 12.58 -3.84 9.68
N GLU A 57 11.82 -3.13 10.51
CA GLU A 57 10.36 -2.97 10.34
C GLU A 57 10.04 -2.36 8.98
N TYR A 58 10.79 -1.34 8.57
CA TYR A 58 10.67 -0.72 7.26
C TYR A 58 10.85 -1.72 6.12
N LYS A 59 11.96 -2.47 6.11
CA LYS A 59 12.23 -3.49 5.08
C LYS A 59 11.15 -4.57 5.05
N GLN A 60 10.65 -4.97 6.22
CA GLN A 60 9.55 -5.94 6.31
C GLN A 60 8.28 -5.39 5.65
N HIS A 61 7.89 -4.14 5.94
CA HIS A 61 6.73 -3.51 5.31
C HIS A 61 6.88 -3.37 3.79
N VAL A 62 8.08 -3.04 3.29
CA VAL A 62 8.34 -3.01 1.84
C VAL A 62 8.16 -4.40 1.23
N SER A 63 8.72 -5.45 1.83
CA SER A 63 8.59 -6.83 1.38
C SER A 63 7.13 -7.31 1.40
N ASP A 64 6.42 -7.02 2.49
CA ASP A 64 5.01 -7.34 2.66
C ASP A 64 4.13 -6.64 1.61
N PHE A 65 4.41 -5.37 1.32
CA PHE A 65 3.68 -4.62 0.31
C PHE A 65 4.01 -5.12 -1.11
N GLN A 66 5.26 -5.46 -1.40
CA GLN A 66 5.63 -6.11 -2.66
C GLN A 66 4.91 -7.45 -2.84
N LEU A 67 4.81 -8.25 -1.78
CA LEU A 67 4.04 -9.49 -1.80
C LEU A 67 2.57 -9.22 -2.11
N LEU A 68 1.96 -8.22 -1.48
CA LEU A 68 0.58 -7.80 -1.77
C LEU A 68 0.41 -7.40 -3.24
N ILE A 69 1.26 -6.52 -3.76
CA ILE A 69 1.24 -6.08 -5.17
C ILE A 69 1.41 -7.27 -6.13
N SER A 70 2.27 -8.23 -5.80
CA SER A 70 2.45 -9.44 -6.61
C SER A 70 1.17 -10.30 -6.70
N GLN A 71 0.37 -10.34 -5.63
CA GLN A 71 -0.93 -11.04 -5.67
C GLN A 71 -1.97 -10.23 -6.43
N ILE A 72 -2.02 -8.91 -6.22
CA ILE A 72 -2.93 -8.01 -6.95
C ILE A 72 -2.71 -8.11 -8.46
N ASN A 73 -1.45 -8.18 -8.91
CA ASN A 73 -1.11 -8.36 -10.33
C ASN A 73 -1.66 -9.65 -10.96
N LYS A 74 -2.14 -10.62 -10.17
CA LYS A 74 -2.81 -11.84 -10.65
C LYS A 74 -4.30 -11.63 -10.91
N PHE A 75 -4.85 -10.46 -10.59
CA PHE A 75 -6.26 -10.16 -10.77
C PHE A 75 -6.51 -9.68 -12.21
N GLU A 76 -6.70 -10.62 -13.14
CA GLU A 76 -6.77 -10.34 -14.58
C GLU A 76 -7.92 -9.40 -15.00
N LYS A 77 -9.00 -9.37 -14.22
CA LYS A 77 -10.19 -8.56 -14.51
C LYS A 77 -10.19 -7.19 -13.83
N VAL A 78 -9.27 -6.95 -12.90
CA VAL A 78 -9.20 -5.67 -12.19
C VAL A 78 -8.55 -4.64 -13.10
N GLN A 79 -9.22 -3.51 -13.28
CA GLN A 79 -8.73 -2.41 -14.11
C GLN A 79 -8.27 -1.22 -13.27
N GLU A 80 -8.77 -1.10 -12.04
CA GLU A 80 -8.60 0.07 -11.19
C GLU A 80 -8.23 -0.34 -9.75
N LEU A 81 -7.23 0.35 -9.22
CA LEU A 81 -6.85 0.30 -7.80
C LEU A 81 -6.82 1.71 -7.22
N HIS A 82 -7.60 1.95 -6.17
CA HIS A 82 -7.58 3.21 -5.44
C HIS A 82 -6.95 2.99 -4.08
N MET A 83 -5.79 3.61 -3.86
CA MET A 83 -5.10 3.55 -2.58
C MET A 83 -5.38 4.81 -1.76
N THR A 84 -5.71 4.64 -0.48
CA THR A 84 -5.90 5.73 0.48
C THR A 84 -4.95 5.54 1.66
N LEU A 85 -4.18 6.57 1.96
CA LEU A 85 -3.35 6.66 3.15
C LEU A 85 -4.10 7.39 4.25
N VAL A 86 -4.28 6.74 5.39
CA VAL A 86 -4.76 7.39 6.60
C VAL A 86 -3.54 7.78 7.43
N ILE A 87 -3.25 9.08 7.42
CA ILE A 87 -2.10 9.66 8.11
C ILE A 87 -2.56 10.37 9.38
N GLY A 88 -1.78 10.29 10.45
CA GLY A 88 -2.12 11.01 11.68
C GLY A 88 -1.84 12.52 11.56
N LYS A 89 -2.45 13.32 12.47
CA LYS A 89 -2.34 14.80 12.49
C LYS A 89 -0.90 15.34 12.52
N TRP A 90 0.05 14.54 13.03
CA TRP A 90 1.46 14.91 13.22
C TRP A 90 2.42 14.18 12.27
N ALA A 91 1.88 13.54 11.22
CA ALA A 91 2.65 12.71 10.30
C ALA A 91 3.52 13.55 9.33
N HIS A 92 4.50 14.29 9.87
CA HIS A 92 5.58 14.92 9.09
C HIS A 92 6.55 13.88 8.51
N TYR A 93 6.41 12.59 8.87
CA TYR A 93 7.28 11.50 8.46
C TYR A 93 6.75 10.77 7.23
N PHE A 94 6.75 11.45 6.09
CA PHE A 94 6.51 10.84 4.76
C PHE A 94 7.44 9.65 4.47
N SER A 95 8.55 9.49 5.20
CA SER A 95 9.47 8.34 5.09
C SER A 95 8.78 6.99 5.31
N GLN A 96 7.74 6.92 6.15
CA GLN A 96 6.98 5.69 6.34
C GLN A 96 6.17 5.33 5.09
N LEU A 97 5.80 6.30 4.27
CA LEU A 97 4.99 6.12 3.07
C LEU A 97 5.80 5.62 1.87
N ARG A 98 7.10 5.40 2.02
CA ARG A 98 7.98 4.87 0.98
C ARG A 98 7.51 3.52 0.42
N PHE A 99 6.87 2.67 1.23
CA PHE A 99 6.33 1.40 0.73
C PHE A 99 5.27 1.61 -0.37
N CYS A 100 4.60 2.77 -0.43
CA CYS A 100 3.66 3.12 -1.51
C CYS A 100 4.33 3.16 -2.88
N ALA A 101 5.66 3.30 -2.93
CA ALA A 101 6.42 3.15 -4.16
C ALA A 101 6.18 1.79 -4.84
N GLY A 102 5.75 0.76 -4.09
CA GLY A 102 5.34 -0.52 -4.63
C GLY A 102 4.16 -0.45 -5.61
N LEU A 103 3.34 0.61 -5.57
CA LEU A 103 2.27 0.84 -6.57
C LEU A 103 2.81 0.94 -8.00
N TYR A 104 4.04 1.42 -8.19
CA TYR A 104 4.70 1.43 -9.51
C TYR A 104 5.01 0.01 -10.03
N GLY A 105 4.92 -1.00 -9.18
CA GLY A 105 5.00 -2.41 -9.56
C GLY A 105 3.68 -3.01 -10.05
N LEU A 106 2.56 -2.27 -10.01
CA LEU A 106 1.29 -2.71 -10.57
C LEU A 106 1.37 -2.82 -12.10
N ARG A 107 0.80 -3.90 -12.64
CA ARG A 107 0.81 -4.20 -14.08
C ARG A 107 -0.62 -4.22 -14.58
N ARG A 108 -0.86 -3.59 -15.73
CA ARG A 108 -2.13 -3.63 -16.47
C ARG A 108 -3.33 -3.03 -15.69
N MET A 109 -3.07 -2.12 -14.75
CA MET A 109 -4.10 -1.45 -13.95
C MET A 109 -3.83 0.05 -13.88
N LYS A 110 -4.90 0.84 -13.92
CA LYS A 110 -4.86 2.24 -13.49
C LYS A 110 -4.86 2.27 -11.97
N TRP A 111 -4.12 3.19 -11.39
CA TRP A 111 -4.16 3.38 -9.95
C TRP A 111 -4.12 4.85 -9.57
N SER A 112 -4.73 5.16 -8.44
CA SER A 112 -4.64 6.47 -7.79
C SER A 112 -4.19 6.34 -6.35
N LEU A 113 -3.55 7.40 -5.85
CA LEU A 113 -3.12 7.51 -4.47
C LEU A 113 -3.75 8.76 -3.87
N ALA A 114 -4.42 8.60 -2.75
CA ALA A 114 -5.00 9.68 -1.98
C ALA A 114 -4.57 9.57 -0.53
N TYR A 115 -4.71 10.64 0.24
CA TYR A 115 -4.54 10.64 1.68
C TYR A 115 -5.71 11.31 2.39
N ARG A 116 -5.89 10.95 3.67
CA ARG A 116 -6.79 11.63 4.59
C ARG A 116 -6.12 11.76 5.96
N VAL A 117 -6.38 12.85 6.66
CA VAL A 117 -5.82 13.09 7.99
C VAL A 117 -6.78 12.54 9.05
N GLU A 118 -6.28 11.68 9.93
CA GLU A 118 -7.08 11.09 10.99
C GLU A 118 -7.58 12.15 11.98
N GLY A 119 -8.87 12.12 12.28
CA GLY A 119 -9.52 13.07 13.18
C GLY A 119 -9.63 14.49 12.65
N VAL A 120 -9.49 14.71 11.34
CA VAL A 120 -9.78 15.98 10.66
C VAL A 120 -10.73 15.70 9.48
N GLU A 121 -12.04 15.69 9.75
CA GLU A 121 -13.05 15.36 8.74
C GLU A 121 -13.19 16.45 7.67
N GLU A 122 -12.94 17.71 8.03
CA GLU A 122 -13.05 18.88 7.14
C GLU A 122 -12.09 18.84 5.94
N VAL A 123 -10.94 18.17 6.08
CA VAL A 123 -9.93 18.05 5.02
C VAL A 123 -10.32 17.00 3.98
N GLY A 124 -11.24 16.09 4.29
CA GLY A 124 -11.71 15.07 3.36
C GLY A 124 -10.60 14.17 2.80
N LEU A 125 -10.93 13.47 1.70
CA LEU A 125 -9.98 12.69 0.92
C LEU A 125 -9.27 13.60 -0.08
N GLN A 126 -7.94 13.63 -0.02
CA GLN A 126 -7.10 14.43 -0.91
C GLN A 126 -6.39 13.52 -1.90
N GLU A 127 -6.74 13.62 -3.19
CA GLU A 127 -6.05 12.90 -4.25
C GLU A 127 -4.67 13.52 -4.50
N ILE A 128 -3.65 12.67 -4.66
CA ILE A 128 -2.29 13.11 -4.91
C ILE A 128 -2.08 13.23 -6.42
N GLU A 129 -1.82 14.45 -6.88
CA GLU A 129 -1.53 14.73 -8.28
C GLU A 129 -0.31 13.96 -8.79
N PRO A 130 -0.38 13.32 -9.97
CA PRO A 130 0.72 12.54 -10.54
C PRO A 130 2.03 13.33 -10.70
N GLU A 131 1.97 14.63 -11.01
CA GLU A 131 3.18 15.44 -11.23
C GLU A 131 3.81 16.02 -9.95
N CYS A 132 3.17 15.86 -8.79
CA CYS A 132 3.63 16.51 -7.56
C CYS A 132 4.99 15.97 -7.08
N CYS A 133 5.69 16.75 -6.25
CA CYS A 133 7.00 16.41 -5.72
C CYS A 133 7.02 15.06 -4.99
N PHE A 134 5.93 14.73 -4.28
CA PHE A 134 5.79 13.47 -3.56
C PHE A 134 5.76 12.26 -4.50
N MET A 135 5.00 12.33 -5.60
CA MET A 135 4.95 11.26 -6.60
C MET A 135 6.30 11.06 -7.29
N ARG A 136 6.97 12.16 -7.68
CA ARG A 136 8.34 12.10 -8.24
C ARG A 136 9.32 11.45 -7.26
N TRP A 137 9.16 11.72 -5.97
CA TRP A 137 9.97 11.09 -4.93
C TRP A 137 9.67 9.58 -4.81
N LEU A 138 8.39 9.17 -4.82
CA LEU A 138 8.01 7.74 -4.81
C LEU A 138 8.57 6.97 -6.02
N VAL A 139 8.59 7.56 -7.22
CA VAL A 139 9.26 6.96 -8.39
C VAL A 139 10.74 6.68 -8.10
N ARG A 140 11.45 7.64 -7.51
CA ARG A 140 12.87 7.46 -7.15
C ARG A 140 13.05 6.37 -6.11
N VAL A 141 12.15 6.29 -5.12
CA VAL A 141 12.15 5.22 -4.11
C VAL A 141 11.94 3.86 -4.78
N TYR A 142 10.98 3.75 -5.71
CA TYR A 142 10.73 2.51 -6.44
C TYR A 142 11.99 2.01 -7.16
N TRP A 143 12.64 2.88 -7.94
CA TRP A 143 13.84 2.49 -8.67
C TRP A 143 15.04 2.19 -7.77
N ARG A 144 15.21 2.89 -6.65
CA ARG A 144 16.37 2.69 -5.76
C ARG A 144 16.22 1.53 -4.79
N GLU A 145 15.03 1.40 -4.22
CA GLU A 145 14.80 0.54 -3.05
C GLU A 145 14.00 -0.72 -3.40
N ILE A 146 13.22 -0.70 -4.49
CA ILE A 146 12.36 -1.82 -4.91
C ILE A 146 12.92 -2.55 -6.14
N VAL A 147 13.40 -1.84 -7.17
CA VAL A 147 13.93 -2.46 -8.40
C VAL A 147 15.47 -2.51 -8.44
N GLY A 148 16.14 -1.44 -8.01
CA GLY A 148 17.60 -1.27 -8.12
C GLY A 148 18.43 -2.15 -7.20
N ASN A 149 17.81 -2.84 -6.25
CA ASN A 149 18.38 -3.98 -5.56
C ASN A 149 17.75 -5.25 -6.14
N GLY A 150 18.44 -5.94 -7.06
CA GLY A 150 18.08 -7.32 -7.36
C GLY A 150 18.13 -8.15 -6.08
N GLY A 151 16.97 -8.63 -5.62
CA GLY A 151 16.84 -9.41 -4.37
C GLY A 151 17.12 -8.56 -3.11
N LEU A 152 16.56 -8.77 -1.94
CA LEU A 152 16.57 -10.02 -1.17
C LEU A 152 17.88 -10.84 -1.20
N GLU A 153 18.97 -10.39 -1.84
CA GLU A 153 20.24 -11.15 -1.89
C GLU A 153 21.41 -10.47 -1.16
N ARG A 154 21.15 -9.53 -0.26
CA ARG A 154 22.14 -9.14 0.75
C ARG A 154 21.45 -9.02 2.09
N ILE A 155 21.96 -9.76 3.10
CA ILE A 155 21.42 -10.05 4.45
C ILE A 155 20.72 -11.43 4.43
N VAL A 156 21.36 -12.58 4.68
CA VAL A 156 22.40 -12.95 5.67
C VAL A 156 23.19 -14.17 5.11
N GLU A 157 24.52 -14.09 5.09
CA GLU A 157 25.39 -15.25 5.38
C GLU A 157 25.65 -15.27 6.89
#